data_AF-A0A965BFS5-F1
#
_entry.id   AF-A0A965BFS5-F1
#
_cell.length_a   1.000
_cell.length_b   1.000
_cell.length_c   1.000
_cell.angle_alpha   90.00
_cell.angle_beta   90.00
_cell.angle_gamma   90.00
#
_symmetry.space_group_name_H-M   'P 1'
#
loop_
_entity.id
_entity.type
_entity.pdbx_description
1 polymer ?
#
loop_
_entity_poly.entity_id
_entity_poly.type
_entity_poly.pdbx_seq_one_letter_code
_entity_poly.pdbx_strand_id
1 'polypeptide(L)'
;MGGIVFLVPGLTVISVYGLIARHWDVLIPVAVALAFGALGVVDDLRTLVGKTRSAGLSPAFKWVVQIAVSLLAAYAIQLSGRGLVRVPFLGDVPLPWWGYLVFAAFVMVATTSSVAITDGLD
;
A
#
# COMPACT_ATOMS: atom_id res chain seq x y z
N MET A 1 -2.44 -6.72 -17.30
CA MET A 1 -1.78 -6.14 -16.10
C MET A 1 -0.54 -6.98 -15.78
N GLY A 2 0.66 -6.53 -16.16
CA GLY A 2 1.91 -7.24 -15.87
C GLY A 2 2.19 -7.39 -14.37
N GLY A 3 1.69 -6.45 -13.54
CA GLY A 3 1.89 -6.45 -12.09
C GLY A 3 1.35 -7.68 -11.34
N ILE A 4 0.34 -8.38 -11.86
CA ILE A 4 -0.19 -9.61 -11.23
C ILE A 4 0.88 -10.71 -11.19
N VAL A 5 1.73 -10.78 -12.21
CA VAL A 5 2.80 -11.78 -12.33
C VAL A 5 3.85 -11.62 -11.23
N PHE A 6 4.03 -10.41 -10.69
CA PHE A 6 4.94 -10.14 -9.58
C PHE A 6 4.25 -10.19 -8.21
N LEU A 7 3.00 -9.71 -8.12
CA LEU A 7 2.23 -9.68 -6.87
C LEU A 7 1.97 -11.09 -6.33
N VAL A 8 1.51 -12.02 -7.16
CA VAL A 8 1.09 -13.36 -6.69
C VAL A 8 2.26 -14.16 -6.11
N PRO A 9 3.41 -14.32 -6.80
CA PRO A 9 4.56 -15.03 -6.22
C PRO A 9 5.13 -14.31 -4.99
N GLY A 10 5.27 -12.98 -5.04
CA GLY A 10 5.83 -12.20 -3.93
C GLY A 10 5.01 -12.34 -2.65
N LEU A 11 3.68 -12.17 -2.75
CA LEU A 11 2.79 -12.33 -1.61
C LEU A 11 2.76 -13.77 -1.09
N THR A 12 2.85 -14.76 -1.98
CA THR A 12 2.91 -16.17 -1.59
C THR A 12 4.15 -16.45 -0.75
N VAL A 13 5.33 -16.02 -1.22
CA VAL A 13 6.60 -16.21 -0.49
C VAL A 13 6.58 -15.50 0.86
N ILE A 14 6.15 -14.24 0.90
CA ILE A 14 6.06 -13.46 2.15
C ILE A 14 5.09 -14.11 3.14
N SER A 15 3.94 -14.59 2.66
CA SER A 15 2.94 -15.23 3.52
C SER A 15 3.42 -16.57 4.07
N VAL A 16 4.04 -17.41 3.24
CA VAL A 16 4.62 -18.70 3.66
C VAL A 16 5.75 -18.48 4.68
N TYR A 17 6.64 -17.53 4.42
CA TYR A 17 7.70 -17.17 5.37
C TYR A 17 7.12 -16.68 6.69
N GLY A 18 6.13 -15.78 6.65
CA GLY A 18 5.42 -15.27 7.82
C GLY A 18 4.81 -16.38 8.68
N LEU A 19 4.19 -17.37 8.04
CA LEU A 19 3.61 -18.55 8.71
C LEU A 19 4.68 -19.44 9.36
N ILE A 20 5.74 -19.79 8.62
CA ILE A 20 6.81 -20.68 9.11
C ILE A 20 7.57 -20.03 10.25
N ALA A 21 7.96 -18.77 10.08
CA ALA A 21 8.79 -18.05 11.03
C ALA A 21 7.97 -17.41 12.18
N ARG A 22 6.63 -17.53 12.15
CA ARG A 22 5.69 -16.94 13.12
C ARG A 22 5.82 -15.41 13.26
N HIS A 23 6.18 -14.73 12.17
CA HIS A 23 6.24 -13.26 12.11
C HIS A 23 4.89 -12.69 11.69
N TRP A 24 4.01 -12.46 12.65
CA TRP A 24 2.67 -11.90 12.39
C TRP A 24 2.69 -10.45 11.87
N ASP A 25 3.83 -9.76 11.99
CA ASP A 25 4.00 -8.40 11.50
C ASP A 25 3.88 -8.27 9.98
N VAL A 26 4.04 -9.37 9.24
CA VAL A 26 3.88 -9.39 7.78
C VAL A 26 2.43 -9.24 7.31
N LEU A 27 1.45 -9.44 8.20
CA LEU A 27 0.04 -9.42 7.83
C LEU A 27 -0.40 -8.04 7.35
N ILE A 28 0.06 -6.97 7.99
CA ILE A 28 -0.31 -5.60 7.64
C ILE A 28 0.20 -5.23 6.23
N PRO A 29 1.50 -5.37 5.89
CA PRO A 29 1.98 -5.05 4.54
C PRO A 29 1.36 -5.96 3.46
N VAL A 30 1.10 -7.24 3.76
CA VAL A 30 0.38 -8.14 2.83
C VAL A 30 -1.04 -7.64 2.58
N ALA A 31 -1.77 -7.23 3.62
CA ALA A 31 -3.13 -6.70 3.48
C ALA A 31 -3.16 -5.39 2.66
N VAL A 32 -2.21 -4.48 2.90
CA VAL A 32 -2.09 -3.23 2.13
C VAL A 32 -1.75 -3.52 0.66
N ALA A 33 -0.80 -4.42 0.40
CA ALA A 33 -0.42 -4.80 -0.95
C ALA A 33 -1.58 -5.45 -1.71
N LEU A 34 -2.38 -6.31 -1.05
CA LEU A 34 -3.59 -6.87 -1.63
C LEU A 34 -4.65 -5.79 -1.93
N ALA A 35 -4.87 -4.85 -1.01
CA ALA A 35 -5.85 -3.78 -1.20
C ALA A 35 -5.47 -2.84 -2.36
N PHE A 36 -4.20 -2.40 -2.41
CA PHE A 36 -3.70 -1.54 -3.50
C PHE A 36 -3.62 -2.31 -4.82
N GLY A 37 -3.19 -3.56 -4.79
CA GLY A 37 -3.17 -4.44 -5.96
C GLY A 37 -4.58 -4.67 -6.53
N ALA A 38 -5.56 -4.93 -5.68
CA ALA A 38 -6.96 -5.09 -6.09
C ALA A 38 -7.52 -3.79 -6.69
N LEU A 39 -7.23 -2.63 -6.08
CA LEU A 39 -7.61 -1.33 -6.62
C LEU A 39 -7.01 -1.11 -8.02
N GLY A 40 -5.73 -1.45 -8.20
CA GLY A 40 -5.04 -1.43 -9.48
C GLY A 40 -5.74 -2.32 -10.51
N VAL A 41 -5.93 -3.60 -10.20
CA VAL A 41 -6.62 -4.55 -11.09
C VAL A 41 -8.01 -4.06 -11.49
N VAL A 42 -8.80 -3.50 -10.56
CA VAL A 42 -10.15 -2.98 -10.86
C VAL A 42 -10.10 -1.79 -11.81
N ASP A 43 -9.18 -0.86 -11.62
CA ASP A 43 -8.96 0.29 -12.52
C ASP A 43 -8.59 -0.12 -13.94
N ASP A 44 -7.74 -1.12 -13.98
CA ASP A 44 -7.00 -1.53 -15.15
C ASP A 44 -7.92 -2.48 -15.98
N LEU A 45 -8.80 -3.26 -15.32
CA LEU A 45 -9.95 -3.95 -15.93
C LEU A 45 -11.02 -2.98 -16.49
N ARG A 46 -11.36 -1.90 -15.78
CA ARG A 46 -12.35 -0.93 -16.30
C ARG A 46 -11.84 -0.22 -17.54
N THR A 47 -10.54 0.08 -17.57
CA THR A 47 -9.88 0.68 -18.74
C THR A 47 -9.90 -0.28 -19.95
N LEU A 48 -9.76 -1.59 -19.72
CA LEU A 48 -9.83 -2.61 -20.77
C LEU A 48 -11.25 -2.87 -21.30
N VAL A 49 -12.27 -2.84 -20.42
CA VAL A 49 -13.67 -3.17 -20.77
C VAL A 49 -14.45 -1.94 -21.26
N GLY A 50 -14.07 -0.74 -20.83
CA GLY A 50 -14.66 0.51 -21.27
C GLY A 50 -14.34 0.78 -22.75
N LYS A 51 -15.38 0.93 -23.59
CA LYS A 51 -15.27 1.19 -25.05
C LYS A 51 -14.51 2.48 -25.44
N THR A 52 -14.05 3.27 -24.47
CA THR A 52 -13.19 4.43 -24.65
C THR A 52 -11.97 4.28 -23.74
N ARG A 53 -10.76 4.38 -24.32
CA ARG A 53 -9.42 4.28 -23.67
C ARG A 53 -9.18 5.20 -22.45
N SER A 54 -10.19 5.98 -22.03
CA SER A 54 -10.06 7.07 -21.05
C SER A 54 -10.95 6.91 -19.82
N ALA A 55 -11.77 5.85 -19.70
CA ALA A 55 -12.68 5.67 -18.57
C ALA A 55 -12.13 4.68 -17.52
N GLY A 56 -10.97 5.00 -16.95
CA GLY A 56 -10.50 4.35 -15.72
C GLY A 56 -11.37 4.70 -14.50
N LEU A 57 -11.01 4.19 -13.32
CA LEU A 57 -11.61 4.64 -12.06
C LEU A 57 -11.40 6.15 -11.89
N SER A 58 -12.41 6.83 -11.33
CA SER A 58 -12.30 8.24 -10.95
C SER A 58 -11.05 8.45 -10.08
N PRO A 59 -10.16 9.41 -10.42
CA PRO A 59 -8.99 9.70 -9.60
C PRO A 59 -9.35 9.94 -8.14
N ALA A 60 -10.40 10.72 -7.88
CA ALA A 60 -10.87 11.00 -6.52
C ALA A 60 -11.22 9.73 -5.74
N PHE A 61 -11.84 8.74 -6.39
CA PHE A 61 -12.16 7.47 -5.75
C PHE A 61 -10.89 6.68 -5.39
N LYS A 62 -9.89 6.64 -6.28
CA LYS A 62 -8.61 5.98 -6.00
C LYS A 62 -7.92 6.61 -4.80
N TRP A 63 -7.84 7.95 -4.77
CA TRP A 63 -7.26 8.71 -3.66
C TRP A 63 -7.97 8.43 -2.33
N VAL A 64 -9.30 8.42 -2.32
CA VAL A 64 -10.08 8.12 -1.10
C VAL A 64 -9.79 6.70 -0.60
N VAL A 65 -9.79 5.70 -1.47
CA VAL A 65 -9.50 4.31 -1.08
C VAL A 65 -8.08 4.17 -0.56
N GLN A 66 -7.10 4.76 -1.25
CA GLN A 66 -5.70 4.71 -0.82
C GLN A 66 -5.51 5.35 0.55
N ILE A 67 -6.05 6.55 0.76
CA ILE A 67 -5.99 7.24 2.06
C ILE A 67 -6.66 6.41 3.16
N ALA A 68 -7.84 5.86 2.90
CA ALA A 68 -8.58 5.07 3.89
C ALA A 68 -7.81 3.79 4.29
N VAL A 69 -7.30 3.04 3.32
CA VAL A 69 -6.50 1.84 3.55
C VAL A 69 -5.21 2.19 4.30
N SER A 70 -4.54 3.28 3.92
CA SER A 70 -3.31 3.71 4.57
C SER A 70 -3.51 4.18 6.01
N LEU A 71 -4.61 4.89 6.31
CA LEU A 71 -4.95 5.27 7.69
C LEU A 71 -5.26 4.05 8.55
N LEU A 72 -6.03 3.08 8.02
CA LEU A 72 -6.33 1.84 8.72
C LEU A 72 -5.06 1.02 9.01
N ALA A 73 -4.16 0.93 8.03
CA ALA A 73 -2.87 0.26 8.19
C ALA A 73 -1.98 0.96 9.21
N ALA A 74 -1.87 2.29 9.15
CA ALA A 74 -1.11 3.07 10.11
C ALA A 74 -1.65 2.87 11.55
N TYR A 75 -2.96 2.85 11.71
CA TYR A 75 -3.60 2.57 13.00
C TYR A 75 -3.30 1.15 13.49
N ALA A 76 -3.38 0.15 12.61
CA ALA A 76 -3.03 -1.23 12.96
C ALA A 76 -1.55 -1.39 13.38
N ILE A 77 -0.62 -0.68 12.73
CA ILE A 77 0.82 -0.68 13.12
C ILE A 77 1.02 -0.01 14.48
N GLN A 78 0.24 1.04 14.78
CA GLN A 78 0.30 1.69 16.07
C GLN A 78 -0.20 0.77 17.19
N LEU A 79 -1.29 0.02 16.95
CA LEU A 79 -1.80 -0.97 17.90
C LEU A 79 -0.84 -2.14 18.15
N SER A 80 0.02 -2.50 17.19
CA SER A 80 1.05 -3.53 17.38
C SER A 80 2.26 -3.06 18.19
N GLY A 81 2.29 -1.79 18.62
CA GLY A 81 3.43 -1.20 19.35
C GLY A 81 4.62 -0.86 18.45
N ARG A 82 4.47 -0.97 17.12
CA ARG A 82 5.52 -0.65 16.13
C ARG A 82 5.35 0.73 15.48
N GLY A 83 4.41 1.53 15.97
CA GLY A 83 4.10 2.86 15.45
C GLY A 83 5.13 3.93 15.83
N LEU A 84 6.35 3.82 15.33
CA LEU A 84 7.45 4.76 15.55
C LEU A 84 8.09 5.19 14.23
N VAL A 85 8.68 6.39 14.21
CA VAL A 85 9.47 6.88 13.08
C VAL A 85 10.94 6.91 13.49
N ARG A 86 11.75 6.15 12.77
CA ARG A 86 13.19 6.13 12.95
C ARG A 86 13.86 6.83 11.78
N VAL A 87 14.57 7.91 12.06
CA VAL A 87 15.34 8.65 11.06
C VAL A 87 16.79 8.11 11.07
N PRO A 88 17.36 7.78 9.90
CA PRO A 88 18.76 7.37 9.81
C PRO A 88 19.67 8.39 10.50
N PHE A 89 20.63 7.92 11.29
CA PHE A 89 21.61 8.73 12.04
C PHE A 89 21.05 9.58 13.20
N LEU A 90 19.76 9.92 13.20
CA LEU A 90 19.12 10.71 14.27
C LEU A 90 18.41 9.82 15.32
N GLY A 91 18.04 8.60 14.96
CA GLY A 91 17.33 7.68 15.85
C GLY A 91 15.83 7.89 15.85
N ASP A 92 15.19 7.59 16.98
CA ASP A 92 13.73 7.59 17.10
C ASP A 92 13.21 9.02 17.26
N VAL A 93 12.34 9.44 16.34
CA VAL A 93 11.69 10.75 16.37
C VAL A 93 10.30 10.56 16.97
N PRO A 94 10.04 11.10 18.17
CA PRO A 94 8.73 10.98 18.79
C PRO A 94 7.72 11.81 18.01
N LEU A 95 6.63 11.16 17.62
CA LEU A 95 5.45 11.81 17.06
C LEU A 95 4.28 11.58 18.00
N PRO A 96 3.35 12.55 18.14
CA PRO A 96 2.08 12.27 18.79
C PRO A 96 1.33 11.19 18.00
N TRP A 97 0.43 10.47 18.66
CA TRP A 97 -0.27 9.32 18.06
C TRP A 97 -0.89 9.65 16.69
N TRP A 98 -1.56 10.80 16.58
CA TRP A 98 -2.17 11.28 15.34
C TRP A 98 -1.15 11.72 14.28
N GLY A 99 0.01 12.24 14.72
CA GLY A 99 1.09 12.66 13.82
C GLY A 99 1.71 11.48 13.09
N TYR A 100 1.87 10.35 13.79
CA TYR A 100 2.27 9.08 13.18
C TYR A 100 1.27 8.62 12.11
N LEU A 101 -0.03 8.66 12.42
CA LEU A 101 -1.08 8.22 11.48
C LEU A 101 -1.04 9.01 10.18
N VAL A 102 -1.00 10.35 10.28
CA VAL A 102 -0.94 11.23 9.11
C VAL A 102 0.34 10.99 8.32
N PHE A 103 1.49 10.90 9.00
CA PHE A 103 2.78 10.69 8.35
C PHE A 103 2.84 9.34 7.62
N ALA A 104 2.50 8.25 8.30
CA ALA A 104 2.53 6.91 7.71
C ALA A 104 1.53 6.80 6.54
N ALA A 105 0.35 7.40 6.66
CA ALA A 105 -0.63 7.40 5.58
C ALA A 105 -0.14 8.20 4.37
N PHE A 106 0.43 9.38 4.60
CA PHE A 106 1.04 10.20 3.55
C PHE A 106 2.14 9.42 2.83
N VAL A 107 3.06 8.77 3.55
CA VAL A 107 4.14 7.98 2.96
C VAL A 107 3.57 6.86 2.07
N MET A 108 2.62 6.07 2.57
CA MET A 108 2.02 4.98 1.79
C MET A 108 1.35 5.48 0.50
N VAL A 109 0.52 6.53 0.59
CA VAL A 109 -0.18 7.11 -0.57
C VAL A 109 0.79 7.75 -1.55
N ALA A 110 1.79 8.48 -1.06
CA ALA A 110 2.81 9.12 -1.87
C ALA A 110 3.66 8.07 -2.61
N THR A 111 4.06 6.98 -1.94
CA THR A 111 4.84 5.90 -2.56
C THR A 111 4.04 5.21 -3.66
N THR A 112 2.79 4.78 -3.40
CA THR A 112 1.99 4.11 -4.43
C THR A 112 1.70 5.01 -5.62
N SER A 113 1.46 6.31 -5.39
CA SER A 113 1.24 7.28 -6.47
C SER A 113 2.52 7.57 -7.25
N SER A 114 3.66 7.66 -6.57
CA SER A 114 4.96 7.89 -7.22
C SER A 114 5.33 6.74 -8.14
N VAL A 115 5.17 5.49 -7.68
CA VAL A 115 5.43 4.30 -8.50
C VAL A 115 4.55 4.30 -9.76
N ALA A 116 3.26 4.62 -9.62
CA ALA A 116 2.34 4.70 -10.76
C ALA A 116 2.70 5.81 -11.77
N ILE A 117 3.26 6.93 -11.31
CA ILE A 117 3.72 8.02 -12.19
C ILE A 117 5.01 7.63 -12.93
N THR A 118 5.91 6.88 -12.28
CA THR A 118 7.20 6.50 -12.86
C THR A 118 7.12 5.30 -13.82
N ASP A 119 6.07 4.50 -13.75
CA ASP A 119 5.86 3.29 -14.57
C ASP A 119 5.33 3.62 -15.99
N GLY A 120 6.03 4.50 -16.70
CA GLY A 120 5.61 5.05 -18.00
C GLY A 120 6.60 4.85 -19.15
N LEU A 121 7.75 4.20 -18.88
CA LEU A 121 8.81 3.92 -19.85
C LEU A 121 9.17 2.43 -19.77
N ASP A 122 9.60 1.85 -20.90
CA ASP A 122 10.22 0.51 -20.99
C ASP A 122 11.75 0.63 -20.89
#